data_AF-A0A378X6S9-F1
#
_entry.id   AF-A0A378X6S9-F1
#
_cell.length_a   1.000
_cell.length_b   1.000
_cell.length_c   1.000
_cell.angle_alpha   90.00
_cell.angle_beta   90.00
_cell.angle_gamma   90.00
#
_symmetry.space_group_name_H-M   'P 1'
#
loop_
_entity.id
_entity.type
_entity.pdbx_description
1 polymer ?
#
loop_
_entity_poly.entity_id
_entity_poly.type
_entity_poly.pdbx_seq_one_letter_code
_entity_poly.pdbx_strand_id
1 'polypeptide(L)'
;MSKPCTHPAIDDAMKALRTATSASQVVDILARTDHSAGYPFKRGELRHALSTAGWAIPQPADAPYWIGYAPEGPAFLIYVEPDASPHQP
;
A
#
# COMPACT_ATOMS: atom_id res chain seq x y z
N MET A 1 18.84 -5.88 -20.54
CA MET A 1 17.51 -5.66 -19.95
C MET A 1 17.50 -6.31 -18.58
N SER A 2 17.74 -5.54 -17.52
CA SER A 2 17.78 -6.07 -16.15
C SER A 2 16.37 -6.38 -15.70
N LYS A 3 16.07 -7.66 -15.42
CA LYS A 3 14.81 -8.04 -14.77
C LYS A 3 14.72 -7.28 -13.43
N PRO A 4 13.57 -6.68 -13.09
CA PRO A 4 13.37 -6.21 -11.73
C PRO A 4 13.47 -7.43 -10.81
N CYS A 5 14.43 -7.45 -9.89
CA CYS A 5 14.46 -8.43 -8.82
C CYS A 5 13.27 -8.15 -7.92
N THR A 6 12.19 -8.91 -8.06
CA THR A 6 11.08 -8.92 -7.11
C THR A 6 11.53 -9.70 -5.87
N HIS A 7 11.46 -9.08 -4.70
CA HIS A 7 11.83 -9.70 -3.44
C HIS A 7 10.67 -10.60 -2.95
N PRO A 8 10.86 -11.90 -2.70
CA PRO A 8 9.76 -12.83 -2.38
C PRO A 8 8.88 -12.39 -1.21
N ALA A 9 9.48 -11.77 -0.18
CA ALA A 9 8.74 -11.24 0.97
C ALA A 9 7.74 -10.12 0.59
N ILE A 10 8.08 -9.29 -0.41
CA ILE A 10 7.19 -8.23 -0.91
C ILE A 10 6.04 -8.84 -1.69
N ASP A 11 6.30 -9.84 -2.53
CA ASP A 11 5.25 -10.52 -3.30
C ASP A 11 4.23 -11.22 -2.39
N ASP A 12 4.69 -11.89 -1.34
CA ASP A 12 3.81 -12.56 -0.40
C ASP A 12 3.02 -11.58 0.47
N ALA A 13 3.63 -10.47 0.88
CA ALA A 13 2.91 -9.39 1.55
C ALA A 13 1.86 -8.75 0.64
N MET A 14 2.16 -8.52 -0.65
CA MET A 14 1.20 -8.00 -1.62
C MET A 14 0.01 -8.95 -1.84
N LYS A 15 0.25 -10.27 -1.85
CA LYS A 15 -0.85 -11.26 -1.90
C LYS A 15 -1.71 -11.19 -0.64
N ALA A 16 -1.10 -11.08 0.54
CA ALA A 16 -1.84 -10.98 1.80
C ALA A 16 -2.67 -9.69 1.88
N LEU A 17 -2.11 -8.56 1.41
CA LEU A 17 -2.80 -7.26 1.36
C LEU A 17 -4.05 -7.29 0.47
N ARG A 18 -4.07 -8.11 -0.60
CA ARG A 18 -5.26 -8.29 -1.47
C ARG A 18 -6.43 -9.00 -0.79
N THR A 19 -6.23 -9.54 0.41
CA THR A 19 -7.25 -10.23 1.19
C THR A 19 -7.51 -9.58 2.56
N ALA A 20 -6.79 -8.52 2.91
CA ALA A 20 -6.91 -7.85 4.20
C ALA A 20 -8.16 -6.96 4.22
N THR A 21 -9.15 -7.26 5.04
CA THR A 21 -10.43 -6.52 5.13
C THR A 21 -10.47 -5.54 6.30
N SER A 22 -9.43 -5.51 7.13
CA SER A 22 -9.33 -4.66 8.32
C SER A 22 -7.97 -3.99 8.45
N ALA A 23 -7.92 -2.86 9.14
CA ALA A 23 -6.69 -2.10 9.33
C ALA A 23 -5.63 -2.85 10.16
N SER A 24 -6.06 -3.61 11.17
CA SER A 24 -5.15 -4.41 11.98
C SER A 24 -4.41 -5.45 11.15
N GLN A 25 -5.10 -6.12 10.21
CA GLN A 25 -4.45 -7.06 9.29
C GLN A 25 -3.42 -6.36 8.40
N VAL A 26 -3.76 -5.17 7.87
CA VAL A 26 -2.82 -4.38 7.06
C VAL A 26 -1.57 -4.03 7.87
N VAL A 27 -1.73 -3.50 9.09
CA VAL A 27 -0.60 -3.17 9.97
C VAL A 27 0.25 -4.40 10.28
N ASP A 28 -0.36 -5.54 10.60
CA ASP A 28 0.34 -6.78 10.89
C ASP A 28 1.15 -7.30 9.68
N ILE A 29 0.58 -7.22 8.47
CA ILE A 29 1.26 -7.62 7.24
C ILE A 29 2.46 -6.71 6.98
N LEU A 30 2.26 -5.38 7.08
CA LEU A 30 3.33 -4.40 6.86
C LEU A 30 4.44 -4.55 7.91
N ALA A 31 4.11 -4.70 9.18
CA ALA A 31 5.09 -4.85 10.26
C ALA A 31 5.95 -6.12 10.15
N ARG A 32 5.42 -7.19 9.55
CA ARG A 32 6.14 -8.45 9.30
C ARG A 32 6.96 -8.42 8.01
N THR A 33 6.68 -7.47 7.13
CA THR A 33 7.43 -7.31 5.89
C THR A 33 8.71 -6.55 6.21
N ASP A 34 9.86 -7.20 6.10
CA ASP A 34 11.15 -6.55 6.29
C ASP A 34 11.35 -5.48 5.20
N HIS A 35 11.19 -4.22 5.59
CA HIS A 35 11.38 -3.04 4.76
C HIS A 35 12.85 -2.59 4.67
N SER A 36 13.80 -3.51 4.82
CA SER A 36 15.21 -3.22 4.54
C SER A 36 15.35 -2.39 3.27
N ALA A 37 16.18 -1.34 3.33
CA ALA A 37 16.13 -0.10 2.54
C ALA A 37 16.20 -0.21 0.98
N GLY A 38 16.06 -1.39 0.39
CA GLY A 38 16.09 -1.64 -1.05
C GLY A 38 14.75 -1.89 -1.74
N TYR A 39 13.65 -2.15 -1.02
CA TYR A 39 12.38 -2.60 -1.65
C TYR A 39 11.11 -2.02 -0.99
N PRO A 40 10.87 -0.71 -1.06
CA PRO A 40 9.61 -0.15 -0.59
C PRO A 40 8.43 -0.66 -1.43
N PHE A 41 7.27 -0.85 -0.80
CA PHE A 41 6.03 -1.11 -1.56
C PHE A 41 5.77 0.06 -2.51
N LYS A 42 5.56 -0.24 -3.79
CA LYS A 42 5.11 0.79 -4.72
C LYS A 42 3.70 1.20 -4.35
N ARG A 43 3.48 2.50 -4.31
CA ARG A 43 2.23 3.12 -3.84
C ARG A 43 1.02 2.73 -4.66
N GLY A 44 1.17 2.73 -5.99
CA GLY A 44 0.13 2.27 -6.90
C GLY A 44 -0.22 0.79 -6.70
N GLU A 45 0.76 -0.05 -6.36
CA GLU A 45 0.55 -1.47 -6.10
C GLU A 45 -0.15 -1.69 -4.77
N LEU A 46 0.25 -0.98 -3.71
CA LEU A 46 -0.42 -1.01 -2.40
C LEU A 46 -1.88 -0.57 -2.50
N ARG A 47 -2.15 0.56 -3.17
CA ARG A 47 -3.52 1.03 -3.42
C ARG A 47 -4.34 -0.03 -4.16
N HIS A 48 -3.77 -0.58 -5.24
CA HIS A 48 -4.46 -1.60 -6.03
C HIS A 48 -4.76 -2.87 -5.23
N ALA A 49 -3.83 -3.31 -4.39
CA ALA A 49 -4.04 -4.48 -3.53
C ALA A 49 -5.17 -4.26 -2.53
N LEU A 50 -5.18 -3.12 -1.83
CA LEU A 50 -6.23 -2.79 -0.88
C LEU A 50 -7.59 -2.59 -1.56
N SER A 51 -7.63 -1.96 -2.75
CA SER A 51 -8.87 -1.87 -3.55
C SER A 51 -9.37 -3.26 -3.98
N THR A 52 -8.48 -4.21 -4.27
CA THR A 52 -8.85 -5.61 -4.57
C THR A 52 -9.47 -6.30 -3.36
N ALA A 53 -9.00 -5.97 -2.15
CA ALA A 53 -9.56 -6.43 -0.89
C ALA A 53 -10.89 -5.73 -0.52
N GLY A 54 -11.40 -4.81 -1.35
CA GLY A 54 -12.68 -4.12 -1.15
C GLY A 54 -12.58 -2.77 -0.41
N TRP A 55 -11.38 -2.26 -0.14
CA TRP A 55 -11.22 -0.96 0.51
C TRP A 55 -11.65 0.18 -0.39
N ALA A 56 -12.37 1.16 0.17
CA ALA A 56 -12.57 2.44 -0.49
C ALA A 56 -11.38 3.36 -0.18
N ILE A 57 -10.74 3.91 -1.22
CA ILE A 57 -9.50 4.68 -1.08
C ILE A 57 -9.61 6.03 -1.82
N PRO A 58 -10.52 6.93 -1.41
CA PRO A 58 -10.60 8.26 -2.00
C PRO A 58 -9.34 9.08 -1.75
N GLN A 59 -9.02 9.95 -2.70
CA GLN A 59 -8.08 11.04 -2.51
C GLN A 59 -8.89 12.32 -2.30
N PRO A 60 -8.79 13.00 -1.14
CA PRO A 60 -9.36 14.33 -1.00
C PRO A 60 -8.76 15.29 -2.03
N ALA A 61 -9.55 16.27 -2.48
CA ALA A 61 -9.06 17.31 -3.37
C ALA A 61 -7.86 18.02 -2.73
N ASP A 62 -6.81 18.22 -3.53
CA ASP A 62 -5.56 18.90 -3.13
C ASP A 62 -4.78 18.23 -1.97
N ALA A 63 -5.14 17.00 -1.58
CA ALA A 63 -4.40 16.26 -0.57
C ALA A 63 -3.25 15.44 -1.18
N PRO A 64 -2.05 15.50 -0.59
CA PRO A 64 -0.94 14.64 -0.99
C PRO A 64 -1.12 13.19 -0.50
N TYR A 65 -2.26 12.82 0.06
CA TYR A 65 -2.49 11.51 0.67
C TYR A 65 -3.85 10.95 0.27
N TRP A 66 -3.98 9.63 0.37
CA TRP A 66 -5.26 8.93 0.26
C TRP A 66 -5.79 8.58 1.66
N ILE A 67 -7.11 8.36 1.75
CA ILE A 67 -7.75 7.88 2.97
C ILE A 67 -8.33 6.51 2.69
N GLY A 68 -7.87 5.48 3.40
CA GLY A 68 -8.41 4.12 3.30
C GLY A 68 -9.61 3.92 4.24
N TYR A 69 -10.67 3.32 3.73
CA TYR A 69 -11.81 2.85 4.53
C TYR A 69 -11.88 1.33 4.42
N ALA A 70 -11.68 0.66 5.55
CA ALA A 70 -11.73 -0.79 5.64
C ALA A 70 -13.15 -1.29 5.35
N PRO A 71 -13.30 -2.41 4.61
CA PRO A 71 -14.58 -3.10 4.48
C PRO A 71 -15.17 -3.48 5.83
N GLU A 72 -14.30 -3.88 6.77
CA GLU A 72 -14.68 -4.36 8.08
C GLU A 72 -14.04 -3.51 9.18
N GLY A 73 -14.86 -3.12 10.16
CA GLY A 73 -14.43 -2.36 11.33
C GLY A 73 -14.38 -0.85 11.10
N PRO A 74 -13.75 -0.09 12.02
CA PRO A 74 -13.68 1.36 11.91
C PRO A 74 -12.73 1.77 10.78
N ALA A 75 -13.06 2.89 10.12
CA ALA A 75 -12.20 3.47 9.11
C ALA A 75 -10.87 3.93 9.75
N PHE A 76 -9.75 3.46 9.22
CA PHE A 76 -8.41 3.87 9.65
C PHE A 76 -7.66 4.54 8.51
N LEU A 77 -7.03 5.67 8.82
CA LEU A 77 -6.22 6.44 7.89
C LEU A 77 -4.93 5.66 7.53
N ILE A 78 -4.84 5.14 6.30
CA ILE A 78 -3.57 4.69 5.73
C ILE A 78 -2.96 5.86 4.97
N TYR A 79 -1.91 6.45 5.52
CA TYR A 79 -1.10 7.43 4.82
C TYR A 79 -0.28 6.74 3.74
N VAL A 80 -0.47 7.17 2.49
CA VAL A 80 0.41 6.80 1.38
C VAL A 80 0.86 8.12 0.77
N GLU A 81 2.16 8.43 0.88
CA GLU A 81 2.76 9.63 0.28
C GLU A 81 2.50 9.67 -1.22
N PRO A 82 2.38 10.82 -1.87
CA PRO A 82 2.26 10.84 -3.33
C PRO A 82 3.64 10.53 -3.92
N ASP A 83 3.70 9.83 -5.07
CA ASP A 83 4.96 9.75 -5.82
C ASP A 83 5.55 11.15 -5.93
N ALA A 84 6.76 11.32 -5.37
CA ALA A 84 7.50 12.56 -5.52
C ALA A 84 7.51 12.79 -7.02
N SER A 85 6.79 13.82 -7.46
CA SER A 85 6.77 14.17 -8.88
C SER A 85 8.22 14.30 -9.32
N PRO A 86 8.58 13.73 -10.48
CA PRO A 86 9.95 13.80 -10.95
C PRO A 86 10.39 15.25 -10.91
N HIS A 87 11.59 15.48 -10.38
CA HIS A 87 12.32 16.74 -10.45
C HIS A 87 11.85 17.56 -11.67
N GLN A 88 11.12 18.63 -11.44
CA GLN A 88 10.91 19.67 -12.43
C GLN A 88 11.83 20.83 -12.06
N PRO A 89 12.37 21.53 -13.06
CA PRO A 89 13.46 21.16 -13.97
C PRO A 89 14.86 21.21 -13.33
#